data_AF-A0A7C8Z4U0-F1
#
_entry.id   AF-A0A7C8Z4U0-F1
#
_cell.length_a   1.000
_cell.length_b   1.000
_cell.length_c   1.000
_cell.angle_alpha   90.00
_cell.angle_beta   90.00
_cell.angle_gamma   90.00
#
_symmetry.space_group_name_H-M   'P 1'
#
loop_
_entity.id
_entity.type
_entity.pdbx_description
1 polymer ?
#
loop_
_entity_poly.entity_id
_entity_poly.type
_entity_poly.pdbx_seq_one_letter_code
_entity_poly.pdbx_strand_id
1 'polypeptide(L)'
;GSLDRFLFKNNGSILSWSQRFTIIKGVASALLYLHQESEKVVLHRDVKASNVLLDAEMNARLGDFGLARLYDHGSNPQSTHVVGTVGYLAPELSRTGKP
;
A
#
# COMPACT_ATOMS: atom_id res chain seq x y z
N GLY A 1 -12.44 -9.09 1.71
CA GLY A 1 -12.69 -8.35 0.44
C GLY A 1 -11.84 -7.08 0.41
N SER A 2 -11.70 -6.38 -0.72
CA SER A 2 -10.88 -5.15 -0.81
C SER A 2 -11.52 -3.95 -0.11
N LEU A 3 -10.71 -3.09 0.51
CA LEU A 3 -11.14 -1.95 1.32
C LEU A 3 -11.94 -0.91 0.51
N ASP A 4 -11.57 -0.67 -0.75
CA ASP A 4 -12.30 0.22 -1.66
C ASP A 4 -13.78 -0.16 -1.82
N ARG A 5 -14.13 -1.45 -1.76
CA ARG A 5 -15.52 -1.91 -1.79
C ARG A 5 -16.28 -1.43 -0.56
N PHE A 6 -15.66 -1.50 0.62
CA PHE A 6 -16.27 -1.02 1.87
C PHE A 6 -16.33 0.51 1.97
N LEU A 7 -15.44 1.21 1.25
CA LEU A 7 -15.41 2.68 1.25
C LEU A 7 -16.37 3.30 0.22
N PHE A 8 -16.51 2.69 -0.96
CA PHE A 8 -17.15 3.34 -2.11
C PHE A 8 -18.30 2.54 -2.73
N LYS A 9 -18.32 1.21 -2.58
CA LYS A 9 -19.38 0.36 -3.17
C LYS A 9 -20.44 0.08 -2.09
N ASN A 10 -21.25 1.11 -1.89
CA ASN A 10 -22.28 1.24 -0.86
C ASN A 10 -23.28 0.07 -0.84
N ASN A 11 -23.09 -0.87 0.08
CA ASN A 11 -24.04 -1.95 0.42
C ASN A 11 -24.64 -1.78 1.84
N GLY A 12 -24.64 -0.55 2.39
CA GLY A 12 -25.25 -0.25 3.69
C GLY A 12 -24.34 -0.41 4.92
N SER A 13 -23.10 -0.87 4.77
CA SER A 13 -22.11 -0.90 5.86
C SER A 13 -21.07 0.22 5.69
N ILE A 14 -21.16 1.25 6.54
CA ILE A 14 -20.16 2.30 6.64
C ILE A 14 -19.15 1.88 7.69
N LEU A 15 -17.86 1.88 7.35
CA LEU A 15 -16.80 1.64 8.33
C LEU A 15 -16.84 2.72 9.41
N SER A 16 -17.00 2.29 10.66
CA SER A 16 -16.89 3.16 11.83
C SER A 16 -15.48 3.76 11.93
N TRP A 17 -15.33 4.83 12.70
CA TRP A 17 -14.01 5.42 12.93
C TRP A 17 -13.04 4.42 13.58
N SER A 18 -13.51 3.63 14.54
CA SER A 18 -12.67 2.61 15.19
C SER A 18 -12.19 1.56 14.18
N GLN A 19 -13.05 1.11 13.26
CA GLN A 19 -12.66 0.19 12.19
C GLN A 19 -11.62 0.81 11.26
N ARG A 20 -11.83 2.06 10.83
CA ARG A 20 -10.86 2.79 9.99
C ARG A 20 -9.49 2.91 10.68
N PHE A 21 -9.50 3.18 11.99
CA PHE A 21 -8.28 3.28 12.78
C PHE A 21 -7.55 1.94 12.91
N THR A 22 -8.27 0.83 13.12
CA THR A 22 -7.69 -0.52 13.08
C THR A 22 -7.09 -0.84 11.72
N ILE A 23 -7.80 -0.49 10.64
CA ILE A 23 -7.35 -0.74 9.27
C ILE A 23 -6.06 0.03 8.96
N ILE A 24 -6.01 1.34 9.24
CA ILE A 24 -4.81 2.14 8.95
C ILE A 24 -3.61 1.69 9.80
N LYS A 25 -3.83 1.24 11.04
CA LYS A 25 -2.78 0.62 11.85
C LYS A 25 -2.23 -0.64 11.19
N GLY A 26 -3.10 -1.53 10.71
CA GLY A 26 -2.67 -2.75 10.02
C GLY A 26 -1.86 -2.46 8.75
N VAL A 27 -2.28 -1.49 7.94
CA VAL A 27 -1.53 -1.05 6.76
C VAL A 27 -0.18 -0.45 7.15
N ALA A 28 -0.14 0.41 8.18
CA ALA A 28 1.10 1.01 8.65
C ALA A 28 2.08 -0.04 9.19
N SER A 29 1.61 -1.03 9.95
CA SER A 29 2.42 -2.16 10.42
C SER A 29 2.96 -3.00 9.27
N ALA A 30 2.14 -3.28 8.24
CA ALA A 30 2.62 -3.98 7.05
C ALA A 30 3.72 -3.19 6.32
N LEU A 31 3.55 -1.87 6.15
CA LEU A 31 4.57 -1.02 5.53
C LEU A 31 5.85 -0.92 6.36
N LEU A 32 5.73 -0.84 7.69
CA LEU A 32 6.88 -0.86 8.60
C LEU A 32 7.68 -2.15 8.41
N TYR A 33 7.00 -3.29 8.45
CA TYR A 33 7.63 -4.59 8.25
C TYR A 33 8.37 -4.66 6.90
N LEU A 34 7.68 -4.28 5.81
CA LEU A 34 8.23 -4.30 4.46
C LEU A 34 9.45 -3.38 4.31
N HIS A 35 9.44 -2.21 4.94
CA HIS A 35 10.51 -1.24 4.77
C HIS A 35 11.70 -1.45 5.70
N GLN A 36 11.51 -2.06 6.87
CA GLN A 36 12.53 -2.07 7.93
C GLN A 36 12.83 -3.45 8.52
N GLU A 37 11.84 -4.32 8.63
CA GLU A 37 11.97 -5.57 9.41
C GLU A 37 12.20 -6.81 8.52
N SER A 38 11.83 -6.73 7.24
CA SER A 38 12.11 -7.78 6.27
C SER A 38 13.62 -7.86 5.97
N GLU A 39 14.09 -9.02 5.49
CA GLU A 39 15.50 -9.23 5.11
C GLU A 39 15.99 -8.22 4.06
N LYS A 40 15.08 -7.78 3.19
CA LYS A 40 15.30 -6.74 2.18
C LYS A 40 14.26 -5.65 2.32
N VAL A 41 14.59 -4.41 1.93
CA VAL A 41 13.60 -3.35 1.77
C VAL A 41 12.66 -3.76 0.64
N VAL A 42 11.37 -3.88 0.94
CA VAL A 42 10.32 -4.14 -0.04
C VAL A 42 9.55 -2.86 -0.32
N LEU A 43 9.78 -2.25 -1.48
CA LEU A 43 8.95 -1.13 -1.94
C LEU A 43 7.72 -1.67 -2.64
N HIS A 44 6.53 -1.52 -2.04
CA HIS A 44 5.27 -2.00 -2.61
C HIS A 44 4.89 -1.29 -3.92
N ARG A 45 5.13 0.03 -3.99
CA ARG A 45 4.87 0.93 -5.15
C ARG A 45 3.41 1.08 -5.61
N ASP A 46 2.46 0.29 -5.10
CA ASP A 46 1.03 0.45 -5.43
C ASP A 46 0.09 0.38 -4.21
N VAL A 47 0.38 1.16 -3.17
CA VAL A 47 -0.45 1.23 -1.95
C VAL A 47 -1.70 2.06 -2.23
N LYS A 48 -2.87 1.42 -2.21
CA LYS A 48 -4.19 2.04 -2.42
C LYS A 48 -5.29 1.18 -1.80
N ALA A 49 -6.49 1.75 -1.65
CA ALA A 49 -7.61 1.05 -1.00
C ALA A 49 -8.02 -0.26 -1.70
N SER A 50 -7.91 -0.35 -3.03
CA SER A 50 -8.23 -1.61 -3.75
C SER A 50 -7.24 -2.73 -3.47
N ASN A 51 -6.01 -2.40 -3.02
CA ASN A 51 -4.94 -3.33 -2.74
C ASN A 51 -4.81 -3.66 -1.24
N VAL A 52 -5.71 -3.13 -0.41
CA VAL A 52 -5.85 -3.52 1.00
C VAL A 52 -7.01 -4.50 1.11
N LEU A 53 -6.75 -5.71 1.58
CA LEU A 53 -7.76 -6.73 1.83
C LEU A 53 -8.15 -6.72 3.32
N LEU A 54 -9.44 -6.88 3.58
CA LEU A 54 -9.97 -7.11 4.93
C LEU A 54 -10.32 -8.59 5.09
N ASP A 55 -9.83 -9.20 6.18
CA ASP A 55 -10.23 -10.54 6.61
C ASP A 55 -11.55 -10.52 7.40
N ALA A 56 -11.97 -11.69 7.91
CA ALA A 56 -13.25 -11.85 8.58
C ALA A 56 -13.34 -11.07 9.90
N GLU A 57 -12.20 -10.79 10.53
CA GLU A 57 -12.09 -10.02 11.77
C GLU A 57 -11.84 -8.52 11.54
N MET A 58 -11.98 -8.05 10.29
CA MET A 58 -11.75 -6.66 9.87
C MET A 58 -10.30 -6.18 10.04
N ASN A 59 -9.33 -7.09 10.04
CA ASN A 59 -7.92 -6.74 10.00
C ASN A 59 -7.48 -6.45 8.57
N ALA A 60 -6.64 -5.42 8.42
CA ALA A 60 -6.08 -5.04 7.12
C ALA A 60 -4.87 -5.89 6.75
N ARG A 61 -4.83 -6.35 5.51
CA ARG A 61 -3.72 -7.07 4.89
C ARG A 61 -3.38 -6.38 3.58
N LEU A 62 -2.14 -5.92 3.45
CA LEU A 62 -1.66 -5.34 2.20
C LEU A 62 -1.44 -6.47 1.18
N GLY A 63 -1.98 -6.31 -0.02
CA GLY A 63 -1.87 -7.27 -1.11
C GLY A 63 -1.48 -6.60 -2.43
N ASP A 64 -1.36 -7.42 -3.48
CA ASP A 64 -0.91 -7.01 -4.82
C ASP A 64 0.52 -6.42 -4.86
N PHE A 65 1.49 -7.33 -4.80
CA PHE A 65 2.92 -7.03 -4.92
C PHE A 65 3.41 -7.08 -6.38
N GLY A 66 2.52 -7.01 -7.38
CA GLY A 66 2.89 -7.10 -8.79
C GLY A 66 3.86 -6.00 -9.24
N LEU A 67 3.83 -4.85 -8.56
CA LEU A 67 4.76 -3.75 -8.76
C LEU A 67 5.83 -3.69 -7.68
N ALA A 68 5.97 -4.67 -6.78
CA ALA A 68 6.95 -4.57 -5.70
C ALA A 68 8.41 -4.64 -6.20
N ARG A 69 9.35 -4.07 -5.44
CA ARG A 69 10.80 -4.18 -5.67
C ARG A 69 11.53 -4.45 -4.36
N LEU A 70 12.58 -5.25 -4.47
CA LEU A 70 13.46 -5.63 -3.36
C LEU A 70 14.78 -4.88 -3.47
N TYR A 71 15.26 -4.35 -2.35
CA TYR A 71 16.57 -3.71 -2.24
C TYR A 71 17.28 -4.20 -0.99
N ASP A 72 18.61 -4.25 -1.03
CA ASP A 72 19.37 -4.52 0.18
C ASP A 72 19.32 -3.29 1.11
N HIS A 73 19.28 -3.53 2.42
CA HIS A 73 19.28 -2.44 3.41
C HIS A 73 20.51 -1.54 3.24
N GLY A 74 20.29 -0.23 3.21
CA GLY A 74 21.36 0.77 3.00
C GLY A 74 21.79 0.98 1.55
N SER A 75 21.26 0.22 0.59
CA SER A 75 21.48 0.49 -0.84
C SER A 75 20.63 1.67 -1.33
N ASN A 76 21.18 2.46 -2.26
CA ASN A 76 20.41 3.55 -2.88
C ASN A 76 19.50 2.95 -3.97
N PRO A 77 18.18 3.18 -3.93
CA PRO A 77 17.29 2.70 -4.98
C PRO A 77 17.73 3.30 -6.32
N GLN A 78 18.20 2.45 -7.23
CA GLN A 78 18.51 2.85 -8.61
C GLN A 78 17.23 3.43 -9.26
N SER A 79 17.40 4.33 -10.23
CA SER A 79 16.26 4.89 -10.98
C SER A 79 15.44 3.74 -11.58
N THR A 80 14.19 3.59 -11.13
CA THR A 80 13.24 2.63 -11.71
C THR A 80 12.20 3.36 -12.53
N HIS A 81 11.62 2.67 -13.52
CA HIS A 81 10.48 3.22 -14.26
C HIS A 81 9.37 3.65 -13.30
N VAL A 82 8.77 4.81 -13.60
CA VAL A 82 7.61 5.32 -12.87
C VAL A 82 6.44 4.35 -13.08
N VAL A 83 6.03 3.68 -12.00
CA VAL A 83 4.93 2.73 -11.97
C VAL A 83 4.12 2.94 -10.70
N GLY A 84 2.82 2.61 -10.76
CA GLY A 84 1.87 2.76 -9.66
C GLY A 84 0.60 3.44 -10.14
N THR A 85 -0.32 3.69 -9.21
CA THR A 85 -1.61 4.28 -9.53
C THR A 85 -1.57 5.81 -9.50
N VAL A 86 -2.00 6.45 -10.59
CA VAL A 86 -2.14 7.92 -10.68
C VAL A 86 -3.02 8.42 -9.53
N GLY A 87 -2.59 9.50 -8.87
CA GLY A 87 -3.24 10.04 -7.66
C GLY A 87 -2.74 9.43 -6.35
N TYR A 88 -2.04 8.29 -6.40
CA TYR A 88 -1.33 7.69 -5.26
C TYR A 88 0.20 7.80 -5.40
N LEU A 89 0.69 8.16 -6.60
CA LEU A 89 2.11 8.41 -6.84
C LEU A 89 2.59 9.66 -6.10
N ALA A 90 3.75 9.55 -5.48
CA ALA A 90 4.43 10.69 -4.89
C ALA A 90 4.86 11.69 -5.98
N PRO A 91 4.81 13.01 -5.73
CA PRO A 91 5.04 14.04 -6.74
C PRO A 91 6.43 14.00 -7.35
N GLU A 92 7.45 13.60 -6.58
CA GLU A 92 8.82 13.43 -7.05
C GLU A 92 8.95 12.35 -8.13
N LEU A 93 8.11 11.30 -8.08
CA LEU A 93 8.07 10.25 -9.10
C LEU A 93 7.31 10.70 -10.34
N SER A 94 6.31 11.57 -10.18
CA SER A 94 5.53 12.12 -11.30
C SER A 94 6.30 13.21 -12.06
N ARG A 95 7.19 13.93 -11.37
CA ARG A 95 7.96 15.06 -11.93
C ARG A 95 9.29 14.66 -12.56
N THR A 96 9.83 13.50 -12.20
CA THR A 96 11.09 12.96 -12.74
C THR A 96 10.90 12.03 -13.94
N GLY A 97 9.66 11.84 -14.41
CA GLY A 97 9.34 11.13 -15.64
C GLY A 97 9.87 11.85 -16.87
N LYS A 98 11.17 11.73 -17.14
CA LYS A 98 11.65 11.76 -18.52
C LYS A 98 11.32 10.39 -19.14
N PRO A 99 10.75 10.36 -20.36
CA PRO A 99 10.52 9.11 -21.06
C PRO A 99 11.81 8.32 -21.25
#